data_AF-A0A6I7XZT7-F1
#
_entry.id   AF-A0A6I7XZT7-F1
#
_cell.length_a   1.000
_cell.length_b   1.000
_cell.length_c   1.000
_cell.angle_alpha   90.00
_cell.angle_beta   90.00
_cell.angle_gamma   90.00
#
_symmetry.space_group_name_H-M   'P 1'
#
loop_
_entity.id
_entity.type
_entity.pdbx_description
1 polymer ?
#
loop_
_entity_poly.entity_id
_entity_poly.type
_entity_poly.pdbx_seq_one_letter_code
_entity_poly.pdbx_strand_id
1 'polypeptide(L)'
;MFGILTWMILALTLMLCEFIVGIFLLIAGMKHRKLLTIIAGFISILLIVVPIICISSGIDLEGLVPISETLYWCFFSLAGLLAIISGKQISSIRSMGTILVITGLCSVTGYHLLYLTA
;
A
#
# COMPACT_ATOMS: atom_id res chain seq x y z
N MET A 1 6.08 0.14 25.22
CA MET A 1 4.86 -0.69 24.98
C MET A 1 3.74 0.09 24.28
N PHE A 2 3.43 1.34 24.68
CA PHE A 2 2.37 2.15 24.03
C PHE A 2 2.63 2.44 22.54
N GLY A 3 3.89 2.69 22.15
CA GLY A 3 4.26 2.95 20.74
C GLY A 3 4.00 1.77 19.79
N ILE A 4 4.38 0.55 20.20
CA ILE A 4 4.19 -0.68 19.41
C ILE A 4 2.70 -0.99 19.22
N LEU A 5 1.89 -0.86 20.28
CA LEU A 5 0.44 -1.09 20.19
C LEU A 5 -0.23 -0.07 19.25
N THR A 6 0.15 1.20 19.37
CA THR A 6 -0.36 2.27 18.50
C THR A 6 0.02 2.04 17.04
N TRP A 7 1.27 1.63 16.78
CA TRP A 7 1.74 1.27 15.46
C TRP A 7 0.97 0.09 14.87
N MET A 8 0.75 -0.97 15.65
CA MET A 8 0.03 -2.15 15.17
C MET A 8 -1.41 -1.82 14.73
N ILE A 9 -2.11 -1.00 15.51
CA ILE A 9 -3.47 -0.53 15.17
C ILE A 9 -3.43 0.36 13.92
N LEU A 10 -2.47 1.29 13.85
CA LEU A 10 -2.30 2.18 12.70
C LEU A 10 -1.98 1.39 11.42
N ALA A 11 -1.01 0.48 11.47
CA ALA A 11 -0.59 -0.35 10.34
C ALA A 11 -1.74 -1.23 9.85
N LEU A 12 -2.51 -1.84 10.74
CA LEU A 12 -3.70 -2.63 10.37
C LEU A 12 -4.75 -1.75 9.66
N THR A 13 -5.00 -0.55 10.19
CA THR A 13 -5.96 0.40 9.61
C THR A 13 -5.52 0.86 8.22
N LEU A 14 -4.22 1.16 8.04
CA LEU A 14 -3.65 1.58 6.76
C LEU A 14 -3.69 0.44 5.74
N MET A 15 -3.31 -0.79 6.12
CA MET A 15 -3.41 -1.97 5.25
C MET A 15 -4.85 -2.21 4.76
N LEU A 16 -5.86 -2.12 5.64
CA LEU A 16 -7.26 -2.25 5.24
C LEU A 16 -7.68 -1.14 4.26
N CYS A 17 -7.24 0.10 4.51
CA CYS A 17 -7.50 1.22 3.61
C CYS A 17 -6.90 0.99 2.22
N GLU A 18 -5.62 0.61 2.17
CA GLU A 18 -4.88 0.35 0.93
C GLU A 18 -5.46 -0.83 0.16
N PHE A 19 -5.96 -1.86 0.85
CA PHE A 19 -6.67 -2.98 0.24
C PHE A 19 -7.97 -2.54 -0.45
N ILE A 20 -8.80 -1.76 0.26
CA ILE A 20 -10.08 -1.25 -0.28
C ILE A 20 -9.82 -0.34 -1.48
N VAL A 21 -8.84 0.56 -1.38
CA VAL A 21 -8.45 1.45 -2.48
C VAL A 21 -7.88 0.66 -3.66
N GLY A 22 -7.09 -0.39 -3.41
CA GLY A 22 -6.57 -1.29 -4.45
C GLY A 22 -7.68 -1.98 -5.25
N ILE A 23 -8.69 -2.53 -4.57
CA ILE A 23 -9.88 -3.13 -5.22
C ILE A 23 -10.62 -2.07 -6.04
N PHE A 24 -10.80 -0.87 -5.49
CA PHE A 24 -11.44 0.22 -6.20
C PHE A 24 -10.70 0.57 -7.50
N LEU A 25 -9.37 0.71 -7.44
CA LEU A 25 -8.53 1.02 -8.60
C LEU A 25 -8.60 -0.09 -9.66
N LEU A 26 -8.73 -1.35 -9.26
CA LEU A 26 -8.96 -2.45 -10.17
C LEU A 26 -10.28 -2.32 -10.94
N ILE A 27 -11.38 -2.13 -10.22
CA ILE A 27 -12.71 -2.01 -10.80
C ILE A 27 -12.79 -0.78 -11.72
N ALA A 28 -12.31 0.37 -11.24
CA ALA A 28 -12.28 1.61 -12.01
C ALA A 28 -11.34 1.51 -13.22
N GLY A 29 -10.19 0.86 -13.06
CA GLY A 29 -9.22 0.62 -14.11
C GLY A 29 -9.80 -0.24 -15.24
N MET A 30 -10.53 -1.31 -14.90
CA MET A 30 -11.26 -2.14 -15.88
C MET A 30 -12.36 -1.35 -16.58
N LYS A 31 -13.19 -0.60 -15.82
CA LYS A 31 -14.29 0.21 -16.36
C LYS A 31 -13.80 1.26 -17.38
N HIS A 32 -12.69 1.93 -17.06
CA HIS A 32 -12.14 2.99 -17.90
C HIS A 32 -11.06 2.51 -18.89
N ARG A 33 -10.82 1.19 -18.97
CA ARG A 33 -9.77 0.54 -19.80
C ARG A 33 -8.38 1.18 -19.60
N LYS A 34 -8.05 1.55 -18.37
CA LYS A 34 -6.77 2.16 -18.00
C LYS A 34 -5.85 1.10 -17.40
N LEU A 35 -4.99 0.54 -18.25
CA LEU A 35 -4.09 -0.56 -17.87
C LEU A 35 -3.16 -0.18 -16.71
N LEU A 36 -2.63 1.05 -16.67
CA LEU A 36 -1.79 1.51 -15.56
C LEU A 36 -2.55 1.58 -14.22
N THR A 37 -3.84 1.94 -14.22
CA THR A 37 -4.67 1.92 -13.01
C THR A 37 -4.93 0.50 -12.53
N ILE A 38 -5.13 -0.44 -13.46
CA ILE A 38 -5.29 -1.87 -13.15
C ILE A 38 -4.00 -2.41 -12.52
N ILE A 39 -2.84 -2.10 -13.12
CA ILE A 39 -1.53 -2.48 -12.58
C ILE A 39 -1.33 -1.89 -11.18
N ALA A 40 -1.63 -0.61 -10.98
CA ALA A 40 -1.53 0.03 -9.66
C ALA A 40 -2.38 -0.69 -8.61
N GLY A 41 -3.65 -1.01 -8.93
CA GLY A 41 -4.53 -1.77 -8.03
C GLY A 41 -4.02 -3.18 -7.74
N PHE A 42 -3.49 -3.88 -8.75
CA PHE A 42 -2.86 -5.20 -8.56
C PHE A 42 -1.64 -5.12 -7.65
N ILE A 43 -0.76 -4.13 -7.85
CA ILE A 43 0.43 -3.93 -7.02
C ILE A 43 0.01 -3.69 -5.57
N SER A 44 -0.97 -2.82 -5.31
CA SER A 44 -1.46 -2.57 -3.95
C SER A 44 -2.00 -3.84 -3.27
N ILE A 45 -2.76 -4.68 -3.98
CA ILE A 45 -3.29 -5.92 -3.40
C ILE A 45 -2.17 -6.94 -3.18
N LEU A 46 -1.27 -7.11 -4.15
CA LEU A 46 -0.17 -8.07 -4.05
C LEU A 46 0.78 -7.71 -2.91
N LEU A 47 1.04 -6.41 -2.71
CA LEU A 47 1.84 -5.96 -1.59
C LEU A 47 1.25 -6.46 -0.26
N ILE A 48 -0.07 -6.52 -0.09
CA ILE A 48 -0.69 -7.00 1.16
C ILE A 48 -0.76 -8.54 1.20
N VAL A 49 -1.18 -9.16 0.11
CA VAL A 49 -1.46 -10.60 0.07
C VAL A 49 -0.18 -11.44 0.16
N VAL A 50 0.90 -11.02 -0.50
CA VAL A 50 2.16 -11.78 -0.54
C VAL A 50 2.77 -11.95 0.85
N PRO A 51 2.98 -10.89 1.67
CA PRO A 51 3.46 -11.02 3.05
C PRO A 51 2.57 -11.92 3.91
N ILE A 52 1.24 -11.82 3.79
CA ILE A 52 0.30 -12.65 4.56
C ILE A 52 0.50 -14.14 4.22
N ILE A 53 0.63 -14.47 2.93
CA ILE A 53 0.86 -15.85 2.49
C ILE A 53 2.23 -16.35 2.96
N CYS A 54 3.28 -15.52 2.86
CA CYS A 54 4.62 -15.90 3.31
C CYS A 54 4.67 -16.17 4.81
N ILE A 55 4.07 -15.31 5.64
CA ILE A 55 3.93 -15.52 7.10
C ILE A 55 3.16 -16.82 7.38
N SER A 56 2.06 -17.05 6.65
CA SER A 56 1.22 -18.24 6.83
C SER A 56 1.92 -19.54 6.40
N SER A 57 2.87 -19.46 5.47
CA SER A 57 3.62 -20.61 4.96
C SER A 57 4.87 -20.93 5.79
N GLY A 58 5.16 -20.14 6.84
CA GLY A 58 6.36 -20.29 7.66
C GLY A 58 7.66 -20.03 6.89
N ILE A 59 7.59 -19.32 5.76
CA ILE A 59 8.76 -18.93 4.99
C ILE A 59 9.29 -17.62 5.59
N ASP A 60 10.52 -17.63 6.09
CA ASP A 60 11.20 -16.42 6.52
C ASP A 60 11.37 -15.47 5.34
N LEU A 61 10.53 -14.44 5.29
CA LEU A 61 10.54 -13.42 4.25
C LEU A 61 11.87 -12.64 4.25
N GLU A 62 12.51 -12.52 5.43
CA GLU A 62 13.85 -11.92 5.61
C GLU A 62 14.94 -12.67 4.84
N GLY A 63 14.77 -13.97 4.61
CA GLY A 63 15.74 -14.78 3.87
C GLY A 63 15.60 -14.71 2.34
N LEU A 64 14.44 -14.29 1.82
CA LEU A 64 14.13 -14.40 0.39
C LEU A 64 14.45 -13.12 -0.40
N VAL A 65 14.13 -11.95 0.15
CA VAL A 65 14.52 -10.64 -0.40
C VAL A 65 14.64 -9.64 0.76
N PRO A 66 15.84 -9.11 1.07
CA PRO A 66 16.02 -8.12 2.13
C PRO A 66 15.49 -6.75 1.67
N ILE A 67 14.19 -6.64 1.48
CA ILE A 67 13.52 -5.37 1.20
C ILE A 67 13.30 -4.72 2.54
N SER A 68 13.92 -3.54 2.75
CA SER A 68 13.62 -2.73 3.93
C SER A 68 12.12 -2.45 3.98
N GLU A 69 11.49 -2.59 5.16
CA GLU A 69 10.06 -2.29 5.33
C GLU A 69 9.71 -0.86 4.85
N THR A 70 10.65 0.08 4.92
CA THR A 70 10.49 1.43 4.35
C THR A 70 10.25 1.44 2.84
N LEU A 71 10.99 0.60 2.08
CA LEU A 71 10.82 0.45 0.63
C LEU A 71 9.47 -0.18 0.31
N TYR A 72 9.03 -1.13 1.13
CA TYR A 72 7.72 -1.76 0.99
C TYR A 72 6.58 -0.72 1.05
N TRP A 73 6.58 0.14 2.07
CA TRP A 73 5.59 1.21 2.20
C TRP A 73 5.69 2.27 1.08
N CYS A 74 6.89 2.53 0.57
CA CYS A 74 7.08 3.42 -0.58
C CYS A 74 6.43 2.89 -1.88
N PHE A 75 6.34 1.57 -2.08
CA PHE A 75 5.68 1.01 -3.26
C PHE A 75 4.18 1.33 -3.32
N PHE A 76 3.51 1.44 -2.17
CA PHE A 76 2.12 1.92 -2.13
C PHE A 76 2.03 3.37 -2.63
N SER A 77 2.91 4.25 -2.17
CA SER A 77 2.92 5.63 -2.62
C SER A 77 3.21 5.74 -4.14
N LEU A 78 4.11 4.89 -4.65
CA LEU A 78 4.40 4.81 -6.08
C LEU A 78 3.20 4.31 -6.90
N ALA A 79 2.49 3.28 -6.43
CA ALA A 79 1.26 2.79 -7.05
C ALA A 79 0.18 3.88 -7.09
N GLY A 80 0.09 4.70 -6.04
CA GLY A 80 -0.86 5.79 -5.95
C GLY A 80 -0.55 6.89 -6.96
N LEU A 81 0.74 7.21 -7.13
CA LEU A 81 1.20 8.17 -8.13
C LEU A 81 0.89 7.69 -9.56
N LEU A 82 1.13 6.40 -9.85
CA LEU A 82 0.77 5.77 -11.12
C LEU A 82 -0.74 5.87 -11.38
N ALA A 83 -1.57 5.63 -10.36
CA ALA A 83 -3.01 5.78 -10.45
C ALA A 83 -3.43 7.24 -10.73
N ILE A 84 -2.80 8.23 -10.09
CA ILE A 84 -3.06 9.66 -10.31
C ILE A 84 -2.72 10.06 -11.76
N ILE A 85 -1.55 9.66 -12.25
CA ILE A 85 -1.09 10.00 -13.61
C ILE A 85 -2.02 9.37 -14.65
N SER A 86 -2.37 8.09 -14.48
CA SER A 86 -3.26 7.38 -15.39
C SER A 86 -4.71 7.88 -15.36
N GLY A 87 -5.17 8.25 -14.16
CA GLY A 87 -6.52 8.73 -13.86
C GLY A 87 -6.69 10.24 -13.91
N LYS A 88 -5.75 11.01 -14.48
CA LYS A 88 -5.77 12.49 -14.44
C LYS A 88 -7.10 13.12 -14.86
N GLN A 89 -7.80 12.51 -15.83
CA GLN A 89 -9.10 12.97 -16.34
C GLN A 89 -10.31 12.43 -15.57
N ILE A 90 -10.12 11.41 -14.72
CA ILE A 90 -11.19 10.74 -13.98
C ILE A 90 -11.01 11.09 -12.50
N SER A 91 -11.81 12.04 -12.02
CA SER A 91 -11.71 12.60 -10.66
C SER A 91 -11.67 11.53 -9.57
N SER A 92 -12.43 10.44 -9.75
CA SER A 92 -12.52 9.33 -8.79
C SER A 92 -11.26 8.45 -8.74
N ILE A 93 -10.63 8.15 -9.87
CA ILE A 93 -9.34 7.43 -9.89
C ILE A 93 -8.26 8.32 -9.27
N ARG A 94 -8.29 9.62 -9.60
CA ARG A 94 -7.35 10.59 -9.04
C ARG A 94 -7.47 10.68 -7.52
N SER A 95 -8.68 10.83 -6.98
CA SER A 95 -8.88 10.93 -5.52
C SER A 95 -8.42 9.67 -4.80
N MET A 96 -8.73 8.50 -5.35
CA MET A 96 -8.34 7.21 -4.76
C MET A 96 -6.82 7.00 -4.85
N GLY A 97 -6.19 7.39 -5.96
CA GLY A 97 -4.74 7.42 -6.08
C GLY A 97 -4.09 8.38 -5.07
N THR A 98 -4.68 9.56 -4.83
CA THR A 98 -4.19 10.50 -3.80
C THR A 98 -4.29 9.93 -2.39
N ILE A 99 -5.39 9.25 -2.07
CA ILE A 99 -5.53 8.56 -0.77
C ILE A 99 -4.40 7.53 -0.62
N LEU A 100 -4.14 6.72 -1.64
CA LEU A 100 -3.08 5.71 -1.61
C LEU A 100 -1.67 6.32 -1.43
N VAL A 101 -1.41 7.49 -2.04
CA VAL A 101 -0.15 8.24 -1.83
C VAL A 101 -0.02 8.70 -0.38
N ILE A 102 -1.08 9.27 0.18
CA ILE A 102 -1.08 9.80 1.56
C ILE A 102 -0.94 8.67 2.57
N THR A 103 -1.67 7.56 2.39
CA THR A 103 -1.57 6.40 3.28
C THR A 103 -0.17 5.79 3.23
N GLY A 104 0.41 5.61 2.04
CA GLY A 104 1.78 5.09 1.92
C GLY A 104 2.82 5.98 2.60
N LEU A 105 2.73 7.31 2.45
CA LEU A 105 3.61 8.26 3.15
C LEU A 105 3.39 8.25 4.67
N CYS A 106 2.14 8.09 5.11
CA CYS A 106 1.78 7.95 6.51
C CYS A 106 2.40 6.69 7.11
N SER A 107 2.35 5.57 6.39
CA SER A 107 2.99 4.31 6.80
C SER A 107 4.50 4.46 6.94
N VAL A 108 5.18 5.08 5.97
CA VAL A 108 6.65 5.33 6.06
C VAL A 108 6.97 6.19 7.29
N THR A 109 6.20 7.25 7.51
CA THR A 109 6.42 8.19 8.62
C THR A 109 6.17 7.53 9.97
N GLY A 110 5.09 6.76 10.09
CA GLY A 110 4.76 6.03 11.31
C GLY A 110 5.78 4.93 11.63
N TYR A 111 6.32 4.26 10.60
CA TYR A 111 7.38 3.27 10.78
C TYR A 111 8.67 3.93 11.29
N HIS A 112 9.04 5.07 10.70
CA HIS A 112 10.21 5.83 11.14
C HIS A 112 10.05 6.39 12.57
N LEU A 113 8.83 6.82 12.94
CA LEU A 113 8.50 7.23 14.30
C LEU A 113 8.58 6.07 15.30
N LEU A 114 8.12 4.87 14.92
CA LEU A 114 8.28 3.68 15.74
C LEU A 114 9.77 3.42 15.99
N TYR A 115 10.61 3.41 14.95
CA TYR A 115 12.05 3.16 15.08
C TYR A 115 12.75 4.18 15.99
N LEU A 116 12.32 5.45 15.97
CA LEU A 116 12.87 6.50 16.84
C LEU A 116 12.36 6.45 18.29
N THR A 117 11.25 5.76 18.56
CA THR A 117 10.58 5.77 19.88
C THR A 117 10.57 4.40 20.59
N ALA A 118 11.01 3.34 19.90
CA ALA A 118 11.21 1.99 20.43
C ALA A 118 12.58 1.84 21.07
#